data_AF-A0A259D9Q4-F1
#
_entry.id   AF-A0A259D9Q4-F1
#
_cell.length_a   1.000
_cell.length_b   1.000
_cell.length_c   1.000
_cell.angle_alpha   90.00
_cell.angle_beta   90.00
_cell.angle_gamma   90.00
#
_symmetry.space_group_name_H-M   'P 1'
#
loop_
_entity.id
_entity.type
_entity.pdbx_description
1 polymer ?
#
loop_
_entity_poly.entity_id
_entity_poly.type
_entity_poly.pdbx_seq_one_letter_code
_entity_poly.pdbx_strand_id
1 'polypeptide(L)'
;MARNASPSQTRIEVLATGETASIPDSVPLRLDHELKFSIDALNSYAVADFDPLVFDAMVLAGGIEFADRFRKRSSESWARNLAVSIPVHDLARWEKPDVRSTLVSALNFLTGDDWHISFRQRRTRETLPRQQQLDLHPGVRATLAYSDGMDSRAVNGLVRATYKSSLVLVRLGSKKKGRPQRGQPFTALPYRFSRRIHSAETSARNRGFKFSLVSGLAAYICGAGECIVPESGQGALGPVLASVGQIYPDYRNHPAFLLRMSDFLEALLGRRIEYVFPRLWNTKAETLASYISLGPASVDWKNTIS
;
A
#
# COMPACT_ATOMS: atom_id res chain seq x y z
N MET A 1 -8.55 25.81 -34.98
CA MET A 1 -9.19 24.55 -34.54
C MET A 1 -8.10 23.56 -34.13
N ALA A 2 -7.71 23.57 -32.84
CA ALA A 2 -6.83 22.54 -32.31
C ALA A 2 -7.64 21.25 -32.19
N ARG A 3 -7.18 20.18 -32.85
CA ARG A 3 -7.76 18.85 -32.67
C ARG A 3 -7.61 18.48 -31.20
N ASN A 4 -8.73 18.35 -30.48
CA ASN A 4 -8.80 17.66 -29.19
C ASN A 4 -8.40 16.20 -29.44
N ALA A 5 -7.10 15.92 -29.45
CA ALA A 5 -6.62 14.56 -29.27
C ALA A 5 -7.01 14.17 -27.84
N SER A 6 -7.97 13.25 -27.70
CA SER A 6 -8.22 12.62 -26.41
C SER A 6 -6.88 12.14 -25.86
N PRO A 7 -6.54 12.43 -24.60
CA PRO A 7 -5.24 12.07 -24.04
C PRO A 7 -5.05 10.56 -24.23
N SER A 8 -3.92 10.18 -24.84
CA SER A 8 -3.61 8.78 -25.09
C SER A 8 -3.69 7.98 -23.78
N GLN A 9 -4.61 7.03 -23.70
CA GLN A 9 -4.79 6.19 -22.52
C GLN A 9 -3.60 5.25 -22.40
N THR A 10 -2.94 5.24 -21.23
CA THR A 10 -1.85 4.29 -20.95
C THR A 10 -2.47 2.98 -20.48
N ARG A 11 -2.25 1.89 -21.21
CA ARG A 11 -2.83 0.58 -20.90
C ARG A 11 -1.75 -0.37 -20.40
N ILE A 12 -1.92 -0.91 -19.21
CA ILE A 12 -1.08 -1.95 -18.62
C ILE A 12 -1.88 -3.25 -18.54
N GLU A 13 -1.34 -4.35 -19.04
CA GLU A 13 -1.91 -5.68 -18.88
C GLU A 13 -0.99 -6.49 -17.97
N VAL A 14 -1.42 -6.75 -16.74
CA VAL A 14 -0.68 -7.63 -15.82
C VAL A 14 -0.92 -9.06 -16.27
N LEU A 15 0.12 -9.85 -16.50
CA LEU A 15 0.05 -11.22 -17.03
C LEU A 15 0.50 -12.24 -15.98
N ALA A 16 -0.36 -13.19 -15.65
CA ALA A 16 0.04 -14.33 -14.82
C ALA A 16 0.99 -15.27 -15.60
N THR A 17 1.64 -16.18 -14.88
CA THR A 17 2.62 -17.09 -15.46
C THR A 17 1.99 -17.98 -16.53
N GLY A 18 2.57 -17.92 -17.74
CA GLY A 18 2.08 -18.62 -18.93
C GLY A 18 1.01 -17.88 -19.74
N GLU A 19 0.57 -16.69 -19.32
CA GLU A 19 -0.41 -15.90 -20.08
C GLU A 19 0.24 -15.04 -21.16
N THR A 20 -0.50 -14.85 -22.26
CA THR A 20 -0.13 -13.96 -23.36
C THR A 20 -0.95 -12.67 -23.30
N ALA A 21 -0.34 -11.56 -23.73
CA ALA A 21 -1.03 -10.29 -23.85
C ALA A 21 -2.18 -10.40 -24.85
N SER A 22 -3.33 -9.84 -24.48
CA SER A 22 -4.57 -9.91 -25.24
C SER A 22 -5.16 -8.53 -25.54
N ILE A 23 -4.71 -7.48 -24.83
CA ILE A 23 -5.21 -6.12 -24.99
C ILE A 23 -4.32 -5.37 -26.00
N PRO A 24 -4.89 -4.85 -27.11
CA PRO A 24 -4.16 -4.06 -28.08
C PRO A 24 -3.51 -2.82 -27.46
N ASP A 25 -2.28 -2.53 -27.88
CA ASP A 25 -1.45 -1.40 -27.43
C ASP A 25 -1.19 -1.36 -25.91
N SER A 26 -1.41 -2.49 -25.22
CA SER A 26 -1.08 -2.62 -23.81
C SER A 26 0.40 -2.91 -23.59
N VAL A 27 0.92 -2.42 -22.48
CA VAL A 27 2.25 -2.76 -21.99
C VAL A 27 2.10 -3.95 -21.05
N PRO A 28 2.64 -5.14 -21.40
CA PRO A 28 2.55 -6.29 -20.54
C PRO A 28 3.46 -6.11 -19.31
N LEU A 29 2.94 -6.49 -18.14
CA LEU A 29 3.68 -6.63 -16.89
C LEU A 29 3.56 -8.09 -16.43
N ARG A 30 4.60 -8.90 -16.65
CA ARG A 30 4.58 -10.33 -16.33
C ARG A 30 4.93 -10.60 -14.87
N LEU A 31 4.08 -11.38 -14.19
CA LEU A 31 4.40 -11.98 -12.90
C LEU A 31 5.62 -12.91 -13.04
N ASP A 32 6.41 -13.04 -11.97
CA ASP A 32 7.66 -13.83 -11.86
C ASP A 32 8.83 -13.41 -12.75
N HIS A 33 8.59 -12.57 -13.76
CA HIS A 33 9.61 -12.00 -14.63
C HIS A 33 9.89 -10.54 -14.28
N GLU A 34 8.88 -9.68 -14.45
CA GLU A 34 8.97 -8.22 -14.29
C GLU A 34 8.52 -7.77 -12.91
N LEU A 35 7.46 -8.38 -12.38
CA LEU A 35 6.97 -8.21 -11.01
C LEU A 35 7.27 -9.49 -10.23
N LYS A 36 8.35 -9.48 -9.45
CA LYS A 36 8.82 -10.64 -8.68
C LYS A 36 8.35 -10.57 -7.25
N PHE A 37 7.68 -11.61 -6.79
CA PHE A 37 7.29 -11.75 -5.39
C PHE A 37 8.37 -12.45 -4.56
N SER A 38 8.54 -12.03 -3.32
CA SER A 38 9.38 -12.71 -2.33
C SER A 38 8.50 -13.68 -1.55
N ILE A 39 8.81 -14.98 -1.67
CA ILE A 39 8.09 -16.04 -0.94
C ILE A 39 8.13 -15.79 0.57
N ASP A 40 9.30 -15.45 1.13
CA ASP A 40 9.42 -15.15 2.58
C ASP A 40 8.53 -13.98 3.01
N ALA A 41 8.46 -12.92 2.20
CA ALA A 41 7.61 -11.78 2.49
C ALA A 41 6.14 -12.16 2.34
N LEU A 42 5.75 -12.87 1.28
CA LEU A 42 4.39 -13.39 1.09
C LEU A 42 3.96 -14.29 2.25
N ASN A 43 4.83 -15.19 2.72
CA ASN A 43 4.58 -16.06 3.86
C ASN A 43 4.38 -15.27 5.16
N SER A 44 4.99 -14.08 5.29
CA SER A 44 4.71 -13.21 6.44
C SER A 44 3.32 -12.57 6.42
N TYR A 45 2.65 -12.56 5.25
CA TYR A 45 1.26 -12.12 5.07
C TYR A 45 0.28 -13.29 4.84
N ALA A 46 0.75 -14.51 4.60
CA ALA A 46 -0.08 -15.71 4.47
C ALA A 46 -0.02 -16.51 5.78
N VAL A 47 -1.06 -16.47 6.60
CA VAL A 47 -1.00 -16.91 8.02
C VAL A 47 -0.96 -18.42 8.23
N ALA A 48 -1.30 -19.22 7.24
CA ALA A 48 -1.24 -20.67 7.35
C ALA A 48 -1.34 -21.30 5.98
N ASP A 49 -2.14 -20.67 5.11
CA ASP A 49 -2.38 -21.06 3.74
C ASP A 49 -2.35 -19.82 2.84
N PHE A 50 -2.00 -20.04 1.58
CA PHE A 50 -2.16 -19.05 0.53
C PHE A 50 -3.60 -18.52 0.52
N ASP A 51 -3.78 -17.24 0.84
CA ASP A 51 -5.02 -16.53 0.61
C ASP A 51 -4.97 -15.91 -0.80
N PRO A 52 -5.72 -16.45 -1.79
CA PRO A 52 -5.69 -15.93 -3.16
C PRO A 52 -6.12 -14.47 -3.25
N LEU A 53 -6.98 -14.00 -2.33
CA LEU A 53 -7.47 -12.64 -2.30
C LEU A 53 -6.37 -11.66 -1.85
N VAL A 54 -5.63 -12.02 -0.81
CA VAL A 54 -4.47 -11.24 -0.34
C VAL A 54 -3.42 -11.15 -1.43
N PHE A 55 -3.13 -12.26 -2.11
CA PHE A 55 -2.18 -12.28 -3.23
C PHE A 55 -2.65 -11.41 -4.40
N ASP A 56 -3.91 -11.53 -4.83
CA ASP A 56 -4.48 -10.68 -5.88
C ASP A 56 -4.40 -9.20 -5.53
N ALA A 57 -4.65 -8.83 -4.26
CA ALA A 57 -4.51 -7.45 -3.80
C ALA A 57 -3.06 -6.95 -3.87
N MET A 58 -2.07 -7.81 -3.61
CA MET A 58 -0.66 -7.43 -3.80
C MET A 58 -0.27 -7.32 -5.27
N VAL A 59 -0.82 -8.17 -6.14
CA VAL A 59 -0.67 -8.06 -7.60
C VAL A 59 -1.29 -6.75 -8.10
N LEU A 60 -2.45 -6.37 -7.57
CA LEU A 60 -3.06 -5.06 -7.80
C LEU A 60 -2.12 -3.92 -7.40
N ALA A 61 -1.55 -3.94 -6.18
CA ALA A 61 -0.58 -2.93 -5.77
C ALA A 61 0.62 -2.84 -6.73
N GLY A 62 1.15 -3.97 -7.19
CA GLY A 62 2.21 -4.02 -8.20
C GLY A 62 1.78 -3.44 -9.55
N GLY A 63 0.59 -3.80 -10.04
CA GLY A 63 0.05 -3.27 -11.29
C GLY A 63 -0.15 -1.75 -11.27
N ILE A 64 -0.76 -1.24 -10.19
CA ILE A 64 -0.93 0.21 -9.96
C ILE A 64 0.44 0.89 -9.84
N GLU A 65 1.38 0.28 -9.10
CA GLU A 65 2.70 0.88 -8.93
C GLU A 65 3.44 1.02 -10.25
N PHE A 66 3.38 -0.01 -11.07
CA PHE A 66 3.96 0.00 -12.40
C PHE A 66 3.31 1.05 -13.31
N ALA A 67 1.98 1.07 -13.37
CA ALA A 67 1.22 1.98 -14.23
C ALA A 67 1.49 3.46 -13.91
N ASP A 68 1.47 3.83 -12.62
CA ASP A 68 1.75 5.20 -12.18
C ASP A 68 3.19 5.61 -12.53
N ARG A 69 4.15 4.67 -12.44
CA ARG A 69 5.57 4.93 -12.77
C ARG A 69 5.84 4.94 -14.26
N PHE A 70 5.02 4.26 -15.06
CA PHE A 70 5.28 4.01 -16.48
C PHE A 70 5.32 5.30 -17.32
N ARG A 71 4.43 6.25 -17.03
CA ARG A 71 4.33 7.51 -17.77
C ARG A 71 4.58 8.71 -16.87
N LYS A 72 5.55 9.56 -17.19
CA LYS A 72 5.80 10.81 -16.48
C LYS A 72 4.57 11.74 -16.54
N ARG A 73 4.30 12.45 -15.44
CA ARG A 73 3.30 13.54 -15.40
C ARG A 73 3.76 14.73 -16.25
N SER A 74 2.85 15.36 -16.98
CA SER A 74 3.17 16.57 -17.75
C SER A 74 3.31 17.77 -16.81
N SER A 75 4.13 18.75 -17.20
CA SER A 75 4.22 20.04 -16.50
C SER A 75 3.00 20.93 -16.73
N GLU A 76 2.24 20.68 -17.80
CA GLU A 76 1.08 21.50 -18.19
C GLU A 76 -0.25 20.90 -17.74
N SER A 77 -0.30 19.57 -17.56
CA SER A 77 -1.49 18.86 -17.09
C SER A 77 -1.08 17.73 -16.17
N TRP A 78 -1.60 17.78 -14.94
CA TRP A 78 -1.28 16.77 -13.93
C TRP A 78 -1.90 15.40 -14.25
N ALA A 79 -3.19 15.40 -14.58
CA ALA A 79 -4.00 14.20 -14.68
C ALA A 79 -3.64 13.37 -15.92
N ARG A 80 -3.54 12.05 -15.75
CA ARG A 80 -3.36 11.08 -16.83
C ARG A 80 -4.56 10.14 -16.86
N ASN A 81 -4.81 9.54 -18.03
CA ASN A 81 -5.75 8.44 -18.17
C ASN A 81 -4.98 7.11 -18.16
N LEU A 82 -5.18 6.31 -17.11
CA LEU A 82 -4.45 5.07 -16.85
C LEU A 82 -5.44 3.91 -16.80
N ALA A 83 -5.19 2.86 -17.56
CA ALA A 83 -5.96 1.63 -17.54
C ALA A 83 -5.08 0.44 -17.12
N VAL A 84 -5.54 -0.37 -16.19
CA VAL A 84 -4.83 -1.55 -15.71
C VAL A 84 -5.76 -2.76 -15.70
N SER A 85 -5.37 -3.81 -16.41
CA SER A 85 -6.05 -5.10 -16.42
C SER A 85 -5.30 -6.10 -15.54
N ILE A 86 -6.00 -6.70 -14.57
CA ILE A 86 -5.38 -7.51 -13.52
C ILE A 86 -6.00 -8.91 -13.50
N PRO A 87 -5.18 -9.98 -13.56
CA PRO A 87 -5.67 -11.34 -13.44
C PRO A 87 -5.90 -11.68 -11.96
N VAL A 88 -7.10 -12.16 -11.64
CA VAL A 88 -7.54 -12.48 -10.27
C VAL A 88 -8.08 -13.90 -10.17
N HIS A 89 -8.06 -14.45 -8.96
CA HIS A 89 -8.53 -15.80 -8.65
C HIS A 89 -10.05 -15.87 -8.55
N ASP A 90 -10.70 -14.89 -7.92
CA ASP A 90 -12.15 -14.80 -7.74
C ASP A 90 -12.71 -13.57 -8.47
N LEU A 91 -12.95 -13.71 -9.79
CA LEU A 91 -13.42 -12.61 -10.61
C LEU A 91 -14.74 -12.01 -10.10
N ALA A 92 -15.68 -12.87 -9.65
CA ALA A 92 -16.99 -12.43 -9.19
C ALA A 92 -16.90 -11.49 -7.98
N ARG A 93 -15.96 -11.73 -7.06
CA ARG A 93 -15.69 -10.83 -5.92
C ARG A 93 -15.12 -9.49 -6.37
N TRP A 94 -14.12 -9.50 -7.25
CA TRP A 94 -13.46 -8.28 -7.73
C TRP A 94 -14.33 -7.45 -8.66
N GLU A 95 -15.30 -8.07 -9.35
CA GLU A 95 -16.25 -7.37 -10.21
C GLU A 95 -17.45 -6.76 -9.48
N LYS A 96 -17.62 -7.02 -8.18
CA LYS A 96 -18.66 -6.37 -7.39
C LYS A 96 -18.61 -4.84 -7.56
N PRO A 97 -19.74 -4.17 -7.83
CA PRO A 97 -19.77 -2.72 -8.08
C PRO A 97 -19.11 -1.90 -6.97
N ASP A 98 -19.31 -2.29 -5.71
CA ASP A 98 -18.76 -1.59 -4.54
C ASP A 98 -17.24 -1.71 -4.47
N VAL A 99 -16.68 -2.91 -4.76
CA VAL A 99 -15.22 -3.12 -4.81
C VAL A 99 -14.59 -2.27 -5.89
N ARG A 100 -15.18 -2.26 -7.09
CA ARG A 100 -14.67 -1.48 -8.22
C ARG A 100 -14.74 0.03 -7.95
N SER A 101 -15.87 0.51 -7.47
CA SER A 101 -16.12 1.95 -7.28
C SER A 101 -15.27 2.52 -6.15
N THR A 102 -15.14 1.82 -5.02
CA THR A 102 -14.29 2.25 -3.89
C THR A 102 -12.80 2.22 -4.25
N LEU A 103 -12.33 1.21 -4.99
CA LEU A 103 -10.96 1.14 -5.49
C LEU A 103 -10.62 2.33 -6.39
N VAL A 104 -11.44 2.59 -7.42
CA VAL A 104 -11.23 3.70 -8.35
C VAL A 104 -11.33 5.03 -7.62
N SER A 105 -12.29 5.17 -6.69
CA SER A 105 -12.42 6.38 -5.86
C SER A 105 -11.16 6.66 -5.04
N ALA A 106 -10.59 5.64 -4.39
CA ALA A 106 -9.36 5.78 -3.61
C ALA A 106 -8.16 6.16 -4.48
N LEU A 107 -8.00 5.54 -5.66
CA LEU A 107 -6.90 5.80 -6.59
C LEU A 107 -6.98 7.21 -7.21
N ASN A 108 -8.16 7.60 -7.72
CA ASN A 108 -8.37 8.92 -8.32
C ASN A 108 -8.15 10.02 -7.28
N PHE A 109 -8.66 9.84 -6.06
CA PHE A 109 -8.45 10.79 -4.97
C PHE A 109 -6.97 10.89 -4.54
N LEU A 110 -6.25 9.78 -4.53
CA LEU A 110 -4.85 9.77 -4.11
C LEU A 110 -3.93 10.46 -5.14
N THR A 111 -4.10 10.13 -6.42
CA THR A 111 -3.11 10.49 -7.44
C THR A 111 -3.52 11.66 -8.32
N GLY A 112 -4.81 12.03 -8.33
CA GLY A 112 -5.35 13.03 -9.25
C GLY A 112 -5.36 12.57 -10.72
N ASP A 113 -5.24 11.27 -10.96
CA ASP A 113 -5.35 10.65 -12.28
C ASP A 113 -6.75 10.03 -12.47
N ASP A 114 -7.05 9.66 -13.70
CA ASP A 114 -8.26 8.96 -14.10
C ASP A 114 -7.95 7.46 -14.31
N TRP A 115 -8.25 6.65 -13.29
CA TRP A 115 -7.96 5.22 -13.26
C TRP A 115 -9.12 4.36 -13.77
N HIS A 116 -8.82 3.50 -14.72
CA HIS A 116 -9.70 2.47 -15.25
C HIS A 116 -9.16 1.09 -14.88
N ILE A 117 -9.80 0.42 -13.93
CA ILE A 117 -9.36 -0.91 -13.49
C ILE A 117 -10.28 -1.98 -14.06
N SER A 118 -9.71 -2.98 -14.73
CA SER A 118 -10.42 -4.18 -15.17
C SER A 118 -9.81 -5.43 -14.54
N PHE A 119 -10.67 -6.42 -14.30
CA PHE A 119 -10.27 -7.70 -13.75
C PHE A 119 -10.54 -8.78 -14.79
N ARG A 120 -9.71 -9.82 -14.78
CA ARG A 120 -9.89 -10.99 -15.64
C ARG A 120 -9.63 -12.26 -14.84
N GLN A 121 -10.35 -13.31 -15.19
CA GLN A 121 -10.15 -14.61 -14.55
C GLN A 121 -8.75 -15.14 -14.91
N ARG A 122 -7.97 -15.53 -13.89
CA ARG A 122 -6.70 -16.23 -14.07
C ARG A 122 -6.91 -17.54 -14.83
N ARG A 123 -6.04 -17.82 -15.81
CA ARG A 123 -6.03 -19.10 -16.54
C ARG A 123 -5.32 -20.22 -15.78
N THR A 124 -4.31 -19.87 -14.99
CA THR A 124 -3.49 -20.79 -14.19
C THR A 124 -3.66 -20.47 -12.70
N ARG A 125 -3.87 -21.52 -11.89
CA ARG A 125 -3.82 -21.40 -10.43
C ARG A 125 -2.36 -21.43 -10.02
N GLU A 126 -1.88 -20.39 -9.35
CA GLU A 126 -0.58 -20.46 -8.71
C GLU A 126 -0.67 -21.37 -7.48
N THR A 127 0.23 -22.33 -7.38
CA THR A 127 0.44 -23.14 -6.17
C THR A 127 1.66 -22.59 -5.46
N LEU A 128 1.48 -21.60 -4.59
CA LEU A 128 2.56 -21.21 -3.69
C LEU A 128 2.79 -22.31 -2.65
N PRO A 129 4.06 -22.60 -2.29
CA PRO A 129 4.38 -23.65 -1.33
C PRO A 129 3.69 -23.38 0.01
N ARG A 130 2.94 -24.38 0.48
CA ARG A 130 2.30 -24.37 1.81
C ARG A 130 3.38 -24.40 2.87
N GLN A 131 3.42 -23.41 3.75
CA GLN A 131 4.21 -23.47 4.97
C GLN A 131 3.28 -23.29 6.16
N GLN A 132 3.17 -24.33 7.00
CA GLN A 132 2.29 -24.33 8.16
C GLN A 132 2.81 -23.42 9.29
N GLN A 133 1.85 -22.64 9.80
CA GLN A 133 1.72 -21.96 11.10
C GLN A 133 2.76 -20.92 11.57
N LEU A 134 2.25 -19.72 11.81
CA LEU A 134 2.34 -19.06 13.11
C LEU A 134 0.91 -18.74 13.56
N ASP A 135 0.53 -19.23 14.74
CA ASP A 135 -0.72 -18.82 15.42
C ASP A 135 -0.60 -17.32 15.71
N LEU A 136 -1.11 -16.47 14.81
CA LEU A 136 -0.96 -15.03 14.94
C LEU A 136 -1.90 -14.54 16.04
N HIS A 137 -1.37 -14.62 17.26
CA HIS A 137 -1.72 -13.82 18.43
C HIS A 137 -3.23 -13.62 18.63
N PRO A 138 -3.95 -14.55 19.29
CA PRO A 138 -5.30 -14.26 19.74
C PRO A 138 -5.32 -12.94 20.53
N GLY A 139 -6.14 -11.99 20.07
CA GLY A 139 -6.29 -10.67 20.72
C GLY A 139 -5.45 -9.53 20.13
N VAL A 140 -4.94 -9.61 18.88
CA VAL A 140 -4.45 -8.39 18.20
C VAL A 140 -5.61 -7.42 18.00
N ARG A 141 -5.43 -6.19 18.47
CA ARG A 141 -6.40 -5.10 18.30
C ARG A 141 -6.00 -4.18 17.15
N ALA A 142 -4.71 -3.88 17.04
CA ALA A 142 -4.19 -2.90 16.11
C ALA A 142 -2.88 -3.36 15.45
N THR A 143 -2.68 -2.94 14.22
CA THR A 143 -1.37 -2.94 13.57
C THR A 143 -0.80 -1.53 13.51
N LEU A 144 0.51 -1.37 13.30
CA LEU A 144 1.16 -0.07 13.09
C LEU A 144 2.07 -0.12 11.86
N ALA A 145 1.86 0.79 10.92
CA ALA A 145 2.68 0.96 9.72
C ALA A 145 4.10 1.46 10.06
N TYR A 146 5.02 0.54 10.35
CA TYR A 146 6.31 0.83 10.98
C TYR A 146 7.43 0.97 9.94
N SER A 147 7.91 2.21 9.73
CA SER A 147 8.97 2.49 8.75
C SER A 147 10.39 2.36 9.30
N ASP A 148 10.57 2.03 10.58
CA ASP A 148 11.83 2.15 11.34
C ASP A 148 12.37 3.58 11.47
N GLY A 149 11.68 4.59 10.92
CA GLY A 149 12.01 6.01 11.05
C GLY A 149 11.52 6.64 12.36
N MET A 150 11.98 7.87 12.63
CA MET A 150 11.70 8.61 13.88
C MET A 150 10.22 8.67 14.22
N ASP A 151 9.36 9.04 13.27
CA ASP A 151 7.92 9.21 13.52
C ASP A 151 7.27 7.86 13.93
N SER A 152 7.58 6.78 13.21
CA SER A 152 7.09 5.44 13.53
C SER A 152 7.58 4.90 14.88
N ARG A 153 8.80 5.26 15.30
CA ARG A 153 9.34 4.91 16.63
C ARG A 153 8.65 5.67 17.74
N ALA A 154 8.53 6.99 17.58
CA ALA A 154 7.89 7.83 18.57
C ALA A 154 6.43 7.41 18.78
N VAL A 155 5.68 7.22 17.70
CA VAL A 155 4.28 6.77 17.77
C VAL A 155 4.19 5.36 18.36
N ASN A 156 5.04 4.42 17.95
CA ASN A 156 5.09 3.08 18.55
C ASN A 156 5.28 3.18 20.07
N GLY A 157 6.25 3.95 20.55
CA GLY A 157 6.48 4.15 21.99
C GLY A 157 5.26 4.70 22.72
N LEU A 158 4.62 5.72 22.14
CA LEU A 158 3.44 6.37 22.71
C LEU A 158 2.23 5.45 22.81
N VAL A 159 1.95 4.66 21.77
CA VAL A 159 0.75 3.81 21.74
C VAL A 159 0.96 2.47 22.44
N ARG A 160 2.22 2.04 22.64
CA ARG A 160 2.54 0.73 23.23
C ARG A 160 2.03 0.57 24.65
N ALA A 161 1.92 1.65 25.43
CA ALA A 161 1.31 1.61 26.76
C ALA A 161 -0.19 1.23 26.71
N THR A 162 -0.90 1.69 25.67
CA THR A 162 -2.32 1.44 25.47
C THR A 162 -2.58 0.04 24.91
N TYR A 163 -1.88 -0.33 23.83
CA TYR A 163 -2.13 -1.60 23.14
C TYR A 163 -1.33 -2.78 23.71
N LYS A 164 -0.21 -2.55 24.41
CA LYS A 164 0.60 -3.61 25.02
C LYS A 164 0.95 -4.74 24.03
N SER A 165 0.49 -5.96 24.31
CA SER A 165 0.68 -7.14 23.46
C SER A 165 -0.31 -7.24 22.29
N SER A 166 -1.34 -6.40 22.23
CA SER A 166 -2.34 -6.37 21.15
C SER A 166 -1.92 -5.50 19.95
N LEU A 167 -0.64 -5.11 19.87
CA LEU A 167 -0.06 -4.28 18.80
C LEU A 167 0.94 -5.08 17.97
N VAL A 168 0.74 -5.10 16.65
CA VAL A 168 1.68 -5.71 15.70
C VAL A 168 2.32 -4.65 14.80
N LEU A 169 3.64 -4.69 14.64
CA LEU A 169 4.36 -3.77 13.78
C LEU A 169 4.44 -4.33 12.35
N VAL A 170 4.00 -3.53 11.38
CA VAL A 170 4.01 -3.87 9.95
C VAL A 170 5.13 -3.10 9.28
N ARG A 171 6.23 -3.77 8.90
CA ARG A 171 7.38 -3.10 8.31
C ARG A 171 7.27 -2.97 6.80
N LEU A 172 7.29 -1.72 6.34
CA LEU A 172 7.02 -1.36 4.94
C LEU A 172 8.31 -1.03 4.14
N GLY A 173 9.49 -1.31 4.69
CA GLY A 173 10.79 -0.91 4.13
C GLY A 173 11.59 -2.03 3.47
N SER A 174 12.57 -1.64 2.64
CA SER A 174 13.34 -2.58 1.81
C SER A 174 14.53 -3.26 2.49
N LYS A 175 15.01 -2.83 3.68
CA LYS A 175 16.19 -3.44 4.34
C LYS A 175 16.27 -3.14 5.85
N LYS A 176 16.53 -4.20 6.64
CA LYS A 176 17.64 -4.21 7.62
C LYS A 176 18.69 -5.21 7.12
N LYS A 177 19.98 -4.88 7.28
CA LYS A 177 21.06 -5.88 7.31
C LYS A 177 20.89 -6.67 8.62
N GLY A 178 20.10 -7.72 8.59
CA GLY A 178 19.88 -8.58 9.74
C GLY A 178 18.83 -9.63 9.40
N ARG A 179 19.08 -10.89 9.77
CA ARG A 179 18.08 -11.95 9.62
C ARG A 179 16.80 -11.52 10.35
N PRO A 180 15.61 -11.71 9.77
CA PRO A 180 14.37 -11.55 10.51
C PRO A 180 14.47 -12.42 11.77
N GLN A 181 14.31 -11.81 12.95
CA GLN A 181 14.22 -12.57 14.19
C GLN A 181 12.91 -13.37 14.16
N ARG A 182 12.96 -14.62 14.63
CA ARG A 182 11.79 -15.49 14.75
C ARG A 182 10.69 -14.74 15.52
N GLY A 183 9.48 -14.64 14.94
CA GLY A 183 8.34 -13.94 15.57
C GLY A 183 8.16 -12.44 15.22
N GLN A 184 8.78 -11.93 14.17
CA GLN A 184 8.51 -10.58 13.65
C GLN A 184 7.76 -10.66 12.30
N PRO A 185 6.42 -10.59 12.29
CA PRO A 185 5.64 -10.67 11.05
C PRO A 185 5.82 -9.40 10.19
N PHE A 186 5.45 -9.49 8.91
CA PHE A 186 5.41 -8.37 7.95
C PHE A 186 6.73 -7.57 7.82
N THR A 187 7.81 -8.23 7.41
CA THR A 187 9.15 -7.62 7.45
C THR A 187 9.56 -6.82 6.22
N ALA A 188 8.89 -7.01 5.09
CA ALA A 188 9.18 -6.34 3.84
C ALA A 188 7.96 -6.27 2.91
N LEU A 189 8.01 -5.36 1.93
CA LEU A 189 7.08 -5.38 0.81
C LEU A 189 7.24 -6.68 0.01
N PRO A 190 6.13 -7.33 -0.37
CA PRO A 190 6.18 -8.68 -0.92
C PRO A 190 6.62 -8.74 -2.37
N TYR A 191 6.80 -7.62 -3.06
CA TYR A 191 7.18 -7.60 -4.47
C TYR A 191 8.26 -6.58 -4.82
N ARG A 192 8.96 -6.82 -5.93
CA ARG A 192 9.95 -5.90 -6.53
C ARG A 192 9.85 -5.92 -8.06
N PHE A 193 10.15 -4.79 -8.66
CA PHE A 193 10.28 -4.68 -10.11
C PHE A 193 11.71 -4.97 -10.56
N SER A 194 11.86 -5.83 -11.57
CA SER A 194 13.14 -6.05 -12.26
C SER A 194 13.33 -5.10 -13.45
N ARG A 195 12.23 -4.67 -14.07
CA ARG A 195 12.24 -3.79 -15.24
C ARG A 195 12.56 -2.35 -14.86
N ARG A 196 13.56 -1.78 -15.53
CA ARG A 196 13.81 -0.33 -15.49
C ARG A 196 12.80 0.36 -16.41
N ILE A 197 12.13 1.36 -15.86
CA ILE A 197 11.24 2.26 -16.62
C ILE A 197 12.08 3.48 -16.99
N HIS A 198 12.31 3.68 -18.28
CA HIS A 198 12.98 4.88 -18.79
C HIS A 198 12.05 6.08 -18.64
N SER A 199 12.56 7.22 -18.17
CA SER A 199 11.76 8.42 -17.89
C SER A 199 10.59 8.16 -16.93
N ALA A 200 10.82 7.35 -15.90
CA ALA A 200 9.83 7.01 -14.90
C ALA A 200 9.24 8.27 -14.23
N GLU A 201 7.98 8.17 -13.86
CA GLU A 201 7.35 9.13 -12.97
C GLU A 201 8.02 9.09 -11.58
N THR A 202 8.32 10.28 -11.02
CA THR A 202 9.15 10.41 -9.81
C THR A 202 8.43 10.97 -8.57
N SER A 203 7.22 11.53 -8.70
CA SER A 203 6.46 12.04 -7.53
C SER A 203 5.99 10.91 -6.62
N ALA A 204 5.85 9.70 -7.16
CA ALA A 204 5.52 8.49 -6.41
C ALA A 204 4.23 8.63 -5.58
N ARG A 205 3.20 9.22 -6.20
CA ARG A 205 1.88 9.49 -5.59
C ARG A 205 1.17 8.20 -5.19
N ASN A 206 1.35 7.12 -5.95
CA ASN A 206 0.78 5.81 -5.62
C ASN A 206 1.30 5.18 -4.31
N ARG A 207 2.39 5.71 -3.71
CA ARG A 207 3.02 5.06 -2.55
C ARG A 207 2.03 4.97 -1.39
N GLY A 208 1.14 5.95 -1.25
CA GLY A 208 0.05 5.92 -0.27
C GLY A 208 -0.84 4.69 -0.44
N PHE A 209 -1.26 4.37 -1.67
CA PHE A 209 -2.08 3.19 -1.98
C PHE A 209 -1.35 1.90 -1.64
N LYS A 210 -0.09 1.75 -2.07
CA LYS A 210 0.71 0.57 -1.74
C LYS A 210 0.82 0.34 -0.23
N PHE A 211 1.20 1.38 0.51
CA PHE A 211 1.47 1.25 1.95
C PHE A 211 0.20 1.06 2.77
N SER A 212 -0.89 1.77 2.42
CA SER A 212 -2.20 1.55 3.03
C SER A 212 -2.70 0.14 2.75
N LEU A 213 -2.74 -0.30 1.49
CA LEU A 213 -3.20 -1.66 1.14
C LEU A 213 -2.42 -2.74 1.89
N VAL A 214 -1.09 -2.67 1.89
CA VAL A 214 -0.25 -3.65 2.59
C VAL A 214 -0.50 -3.64 4.11
N SER A 215 -0.62 -2.46 4.72
CA SER A 215 -0.88 -2.36 6.17
C SER A 215 -2.29 -2.81 6.55
N GLY A 216 -3.28 -2.50 5.71
CA GLY A 216 -4.65 -2.97 5.85
C GLY A 216 -4.75 -4.48 5.70
N LEU A 217 -4.10 -5.07 4.69
CA LEU A 217 -4.02 -6.52 4.57
C LEU A 217 -3.39 -7.13 5.82
N ALA A 218 -2.28 -6.60 6.33
CA ALA A 218 -1.68 -7.06 7.58
C ALA A 218 -2.66 -6.98 8.78
N ALA A 219 -3.46 -5.91 8.87
CA ALA A 219 -4.50 -5.78 9.89
C ALA A 219 -5.58 -6.86 9.75
N TYR A 220 -6.11 -7.06 8.54
CA TYR A 220 -7.07 -8.14 8.24
C TYR A 220 -6.53 -9.50 8.64
N ILE A 221 -5.29 -9.77 8.24
CA ILE A 221 -4.55 -11.01 8.48
C ILE A 221 -4.37 -11.27 9.98
N CYS A 222 -3.99 -10.26 10.76
CA CYS A 222 -3.85 -10.36 12.21
C CYS A 222 -5.18 -10.37 12.97
N GLY A 223 -6.30 -10.22 12.26
CA GLY A 223 -7.59 -10.07 12.91
C GLY A 223 -7.75 -8.74 13.65
N ALA A 224 -6.97 -7.71 13.32
CA ALA A 224 -7.04 -6.37 13.92
C ALA A 224 -8.16 -5.53 13.29
N GLY A 225 -8.78 -4.64 14.08
CA GLY A 225 -9.76 -3.67 13.57
C GLY A 225 -9.13 -2.33 13.18
N GLU A 226 -7.92 -2.06 13.67
CA GLU A 226 -7.26 -0.76 13.54
C GLU A 226 -5.89 -0.90 12.85
N CYS A 227 -5.56 0.05 11.99
CA CYS A 227 -4.22 0.25 11.43
C CYS A 227 -3.72 1.65 11.81
N ILE A 228 -2.76 1.70 12.73
CA ILE A 228 -2.16 2.94 13.23
C ILE A 228 -1.21 3.52 12.18
N VAL A 229 -1.47 4.78 11.83
CA VAL A 229 -0.68 5.59 10.90
C VAL A 229 0.22 6.50 11.73
N PRO A 230 1.55 6.32 11.70
CA PRO A 230 2.46 7.10 12.53
C PRO A 230 2.85 8.44 11.88
N GLU A 231 1.90 9.11 11.24
CA GLU A 231 2.11 10.42 10.65
C GLU A 231 1.53 11.50 11.58
N SER A 232 2.25 12.62 11.67
CA SER A 232 1.82 13.80 12.44
C SER A 232 0.89 14.69 11.62
N GLY A 233 0.17 15.61 12.26
CA GLY A 233 -0.72 16.57 11.57
C GLY A 233 -0.04 17.34 10.44
N GLN A 234 1.19 17.79 10.68
CA GLN A 234 1.98 18.49 9.67
C GLN A 234 2.22 17.65 8.42
N GLY A 235 2.46 16.35 8.56
CA GLY A 235 2.69 15.45 7.42
C GLY A 235 1.40 14.95 6.77
N ALA A 236 0.33 14.78 7.55
CA ALA A 236 -0.96 14.28 7.08
C ALA A 236 -1.81 15.35 6.38
N LEU A 237 -1.80 16.58 6.90
CA LEU A 237 -2.65 17.69 6.44
C LEU A 237 -1.87 18.76 5.68
N GLY A 238 -0.63 19.05 6.11
CA GLY A 238 0.19 20.11 5.55
C GLY A 238 0.35 20.07 4.02
N PRO A 239 0.60 18.91 3.39
CA PRO A 239 0.77 18.86 1.93
C PRO A 239 -0.47 19.23 1.11
N VAL A 240 -1.66 19.22 1.71
CA VAL A 240 -2.92 19.65 1.06
C VAL A 240 -3.15 21.15 1.25
N LEU A 241 -2.63 21.72 2.34
CA LEU A 241 -2.75 23.15 2.66
C LEU A 241 -1.74 24.02 1.91
N ALA A 242 -0.67 23.42 1.38
CA ALA A 242 0.32 24.12 0.58
C ALA A 242 -0.21 24.39 -0.84
N SER A 243 -0.09 25.64 -1.31
CA SER A 243 -0.38 26.01 -2.69
C SER A 243 0.61 25.32 -3.63
N VAL A 244 0.14 24.32 -4.36
CA VAL A 244 0.95 23.49 -5.26
C VAL A 244 0.75 23.87 -6.73
N GLY A 245 0.64 25.15 -7.10
CA GLY A 245 0.60 25.58 -8.50
C GLY A 245 -0.31 24.73 -9.42
N GLN A 246 0.28 24.10 -10.46
CA GLN A 246 -0.39 23.19 -11.40
C GLN A 246 -0.31 21.69 -11.00
N ILE A 247 0.10 21.40 -9.76
CA ILE A 247 0.30 20.06 -9.22
C ILE A 247 -0.92 19.67 -8.38
N TYR A 248 -1.33 18.41 -8.47
CA TYR A 248 -2.36 17.90 -7.58
C TYR A 248 -1.84 17.78 -6.14
N PRO A 249 -2.64 18.15 -5.12
CA PRO A 249 -2.24 18.06 -3.72
C PRO A 249 -1.83 16.64 -3.31
N ASP A 250 -0.95 16.54 -2.31
CA ASP A 250 -0.45 15.25 -1.86
C ASP A 250 -1.33 14.66 -0.75
N TYR A 251 -2.07 13.61 -1.07
CA TYR A 251 -2.98 12.94 -0.13
C TYR A 251 -2.43 11.64 0.47
N ARG A 252 -1.14 11.31 0.29
CA ARG A 252 -0.59 9.98 0.63
C ARG A 252 -0.84 9.53 2.07
N ASN A 253 -0.83 10.45 3.02
CA ASN A 253 -1.10 10.20 4.44
C ASN A 253 -2.36 10.95 4.92
N HIS A 254 -3.21 11.43 4.02
CA HIS A 254 -4.34 12.25 4.39
C HIS A 254 -5.51 11.38 4.92
N PRO A 255 -6.18 11.77 6.02
CA PRO A 255 -7.29 10.98 6.59
C PRO A 255 -8.40 10.66 5.58
N ALA A 256 -8.78 11.63 4.73
CA ALA A 256 -9.80 11.39 3.71
C ALA A 256 -9.40 10.34 2.66
N PHE A 257 -8.11 10.20 2.34
CA PHE A 257 -7.64 9.12 1.46
C PHE A 257 -7.73 7.78 2.18
N LEU A 258 -7.28 7.72 3.44
CA LEU A 258 -7.30 6.47 4.20
C LEU A 258 -8.71 6.01 4.57
N LEU A 259 -9.67 6.92 4.73
CA LEU A 259 -11.08 6.56 4.84
C LEU A 259 -11.58 5.80 3.60
N ARG A 260 -11.22 6.27 2.39
CA ARG A 260 -11.54 5.56 1.13
C ARG A 260 -10.86 4.19 1.05
N MET A 261 -9.66 4.08 1.61
CA MET A 261 -8.99 2.78 1.74
C MET A 261 -9.71 1.86 2.71
N SER A 262 -10.26 2.36 3.83
CA SER A 262 -11.12 1.58 4.73
C SER A 262 -12.34 1.06 4.00
N ASP A 263 -13.02 1.90 3.23
CA ASP A 263 -14.22 1.52 2.47
C ASP A 263 -13.89 0.48 1.38
N PHE A 264 -12.76 0.64 0.68
CA PHE A 264 -12.29 -0.35 -0.29
C PHE A 264 -11.96 -1.70 0.36
N LEU A 265 -11.23 -1.70 1.47
CA LEU A 265 -10.87 -2.93 2.18
C LEU A 265 -12.11 -3.63 2.76
N GLU A 266 -13.06 -2.87 3.27
CA GLU A 266 -14.34 -3.41 3.74
C GLU A 266 -15.12 -4.07 2.59
N ALA A 267 -15.23 -3.40 1.44
CA ALA A 267 -15.90 -3.96 0.26
C ALA A 267 -15.21 -5.24 -0.25
N LEU A 268 -13.88 -5.28 -0.25
CA LEU A 268 -13.09 -6.39 -0.77
C LEU A 268 -13.04 -7.59 0.20
N LEU A 269 -12.77 -7.32 1.47
CA LEU A 269 -12.47 -8.33 2.49
C LEU A 269 -13.69 -8.69 3.36
N GLY A 270 -14.76 -7.90 3.29
CA GLY A 270 -15.94 -8.05 4.14
C GLY A 270 -15.70 -7.65 5.61
N ARG A 271 -14.59 -6.96 5.89
CA ARG A 271 -14.22 -6.49 7.22
C ARG A 271 -13.64 -5.10 7.16
N ARG A 272 -14.20 -4.19 7.96
CA ARG A 272 -13.70 -2.82 8.09
C ARG A 272 -12.39 -2.79 8.87
N ILE A 273 -11.42 -2.05 8.34
CA ILE A 273 -10.15 -1.72 8.99
C ILE A 273 -10.07 -0.20 9.07
N GLU A 274 -9.95 0.34 10.28
CA GLU A 274 -9.88 1.78 10.50
C GLU A 274 -8.45 2.27 10.55
N TYR A 275 -8.12 3.26 9.72
CA TYR A 275 -6.83 3.94 9.80
C TYR A 275 -6.87 5.02 10.89
N VAL A 276 -6.11 4.80 11.96
CA VAL A 276 -6.11 5.68 13.14
C VAL A 276 -4.86 6.56 13.14
N PHE A 277 -5.02 7.84 13.45
CA PHE A 277 -3.94 8.83 13.54
C PHE A 277 -3.81 9.35 14.98
N PRO A 278 -3.05 8.67 15.86
CA PRO A 278 -2.93 9.07 17.27
C PRO A 278 -2.36 10.47 17.48
N ARG A 279 -1.66 11.01 16.47
CA ARG A 279 -0.94 12.29 16.51
C ARG A 279 -1.37 13.25 15.39
N LEU A 280 -2.62 13.12 14.90
CA LEU A 280 -3.15 14.00 13.85
C LEU A 280 -3.12 15.48 14.25
N TRP A 281 -3.34 15.78 15.52
CA TRP A 281 -3.39 17.15 16.04
C TRP A 281 -2.08 17.58 16.71
N ASN A 282 -0.98 16.92 16.35
CA ASN A 282 0.34 17.23 16.89
C ASN A 282 1.35 17.49 15.79
N THR A 283 2.34 18.32 16.12
CA THR A 283 3.54 18.46 15.30
C THR A 283 4.49 17.28 15.52
N LYS A 284 5.50 17.14 14.64
CA LYS A 284 6.58 16.17 14.85
C LYS A 284 7.34 16.45 16.15
N ALA A 285 7.62 17.72 16.43
CA ALA A 285 8.33 18.14 17.63
C ALA A 285 7.55 17.77 18.91
N GLU A 286 6.25 18.03 18.95
CA GLU A 286 5.39 17.65 20.10
C GLU A 286 5.30 16.14 20.28
N THR A 287 5.21 15.39 19.17
CA THR A 287 5.21 13.92 19.19
C THR A 287 6.53 13.37 19.73
N LEU A 288 7.65 13.93 19.30
CA LEU A 288 8.97 13.54 19.79
C LEU A 288 9.16 13.92 21.26
N ALA A 289 8.73 15.13 21.67
CA ALA A 289 8.78 15.56 23.05
C ALA A 289 7.97 14.64 23.97
N SER A 290 6.75 14.27 23.54
CA SER A 290 5.89 13.32 24.26
C SER A 290 6.53 11.92 24.35
N TYR A 291 7.26 11.50 23.31
CA TYR A 291 7.96 10.22 23.32
C TYR A 291 9.15 10.23 24.30
N ILE A 292 9.96 11.29 24.27
CA ILE A 292 11.12 11.47 25.16
C ILE A 292 10.67 11.52 26.63
N SER A 293 9.50 12.13 26.93
CA SER A 293 8.97 12.20 28.30
C SER A 293 8.55 10.85 28.88
N LEU A 294 8.49 9.76 28.08
CA LEU A 294 8.27 8.41 28.59
C LEU A 294 9.48 7.84 29.36
N GLY A 295 10.67 8.44 29.22
CA GLY A 295 11.85 8.11 30.02
C GLY A 295 13.11 7.77 29.23
N PRO A 296 14.19 7.34 29.91
CA PRO A 296 15.53 7.20 29.35
C PRO A 296 15.68 6.16 28.23
N ALA A 297 14.72 5.25 28.06
CA ALA A 297 14.73 4.28 26.96
C ALA A 297 14.25 4.90 25.62
N SER A 298 13.59 6.06 25.65
CA SER A 298 13.02 6.76 24.49
C SER A 298 14.02 7.66 23.75
N VAL A 299 15.28 7.19 23.61
CA VAL A 299 16.35 7.90 22.88
C VAL A 299 16.82 7.16 21.63
N ASP A 300 16.22 6.01 21.34
CA ASP A 300 16.54 5.17 20.18
C ASP A 300 16.28 5.88 18.83
N TRP A 301 15.46 6.94 18.85
CA TRP A 301 15.23 7.82 17.71
C TRP A 301 16.50 8.53 17.22
N LYS A 302 17.49 8.79 18.09
CA LYS A 302 18.74 9.46 17.71
C LYS A 302 19.57 8.67 16.68
N ASN A 303 19.32 7.37 16.57
CA ASN A 303 20.00 6.47 15.64
C ASN A 303 19.28 6.35 14.28
N THR A 304 18.16 7.06 14.08
CA THR A 304 17.47 7.04 12.78
C THR A 304 18.16 7.97 11.79
N ILE A 305 18.43 7.45 10.59
CA ILE A 305 18.94 8.23 9.47
C ILE A 305 17.73 8.73 8.67
N SER A 306 17.67 10.02 8.37
CA SER A 306 16.64 10.62 7.51
C SER A 306 16.85 10.30 6.04
#